data_AF-A0A5D3FFH6-F1
#
_entry.id   AF-A0A5D3FFH6-F1
#
_cell.length_a   1.000
_cell.length_b   1.000
_cell.length_c   1.000
_cell.angle_alpha   90.00
_cell.angle_beta   90.00
_cell.angle_gamma   90.00
#
_symmetry.space_group_name_H-M   'P 1'
#
loop_
_entity.id
_entity.type
_entity.pdbx_description
1 polymer ?
#
loop_
_entity_poly.entity_id
_entity_poly.type
_entity_poly.pdbx_seq_one_letter_code
_entity_poly.pdbx_strand_id
1 'polypeptide(L)'
;MSNRLFYPAGNKEFAADLRRLRSDCGEPNYSSLIGIVPKLDEFFPLKHGRTSLPESVSRSHLSQFFNGARQPSAEYLAVIVLSHLRCAAENGSIRIDPATDAPLGWEAILEAWQKRLREARQQDDVRDASPAPNPSAPADRSSVLPSVSLIDPGTPRRADPVHLAPGEVDALIAHGAYGNVLHEHAALGDREAIYQVGVVLALHRDYRVRAVAYLLNATAAGHPTASGLVPDSGQGIDLCHALARAKTLADMAETSGHETALRFFRLCVLRADLGDRPVAVEGDEPH
;
A
#
# COMPACT_ATOMS: atom_id res chain seq x y z
N MET A 1 -8.23 -21.88 3.72
CA MET A 1 -8.42 -20.94 2.58
C MET A 1 -7.04 -20.44 2.19
N SER A 2 -6.57 -20.80 0.99
CA SER A 2 -5.17 -20.67 0.59
C SER A 2 -4.89 -19.28 0.02
N ASN A 3 -4.26 -18.40 0.81
CA ASN A 3 -3.81 -17.09 0.37
C ASN A 3 -2.51 -17.21 -0.43
N ARG A 4 -2.62 -17.23 -1.77
CA ARG A 4 -1.47 -17.01 -2.65
C ARG A 4 -1.37 -15.53 -3.02
N LEU A 5 -0.19 -15.01 -2.74
CA LEU A 5 0.39 -13.77 -3.22
C LEU A 5 0.35 -13.66 -4.74
N PHE A 6 0.04 -12.46 -5.26
CA PHE A 6 0.12 -12.14 -6.68
C PHE A 6 0.78 -10.75 -6.85
N TYR A 7 1.88 -10.73 -7.62
CA TYR A 7 2.64 -9.56 -8.08
C TYR A 7 2.27 -9.23 -9.54
N PRO A 8 2.63 -8.03 -10.08
CA PRO A 8 1.80 -7.39 -11.07
C PRO A 8 2.10 -7.70 -12.55
N ALA A 9 1.08 -7.57 -13.41
CA ALA A 9 1.01 -7.85 -14.84
C ALA A 9 -0.18 -7.13 -15.51
N GLY A 10 -0.06 -5.81 -15.71
CA GLY A 10 -0.86 -5.02 -16.68
C GLY A 10 -2.39 -5.09 -16.55
N ASN A 11 -3.09 -4.61 -17.58
CA ASN A 11 -4.55 -4.47 -17.67
C ASN A 11 -5.39 -5.68 -17.18
N LYS A 12 -4.84 -6.89 -17.23
CA LYS A 12 -5.48 -8.14 -16.75
C LYS A 12 -5.63 -8.18 -15.22
N GLU A 13 -4.74 -7.53 -14.50
CA GLU A 13 -4.79 -7.45 -13.05
C GLU A 13 -5.67 -6.34 -12.54
N PHE A 14 -5.72 -5.21 -13.23
CA PHE A 14 -6.74 -4.21 -12.94
C PHE A 14 -8.14 -4.83 -13.04
N ALA A 15 -8.40 -5.65 -14.07
CA ALA A 15 -9.62 -6.44 -14.17
C ALA A 15 -9.75 -7.53 -13.09
N ALA A 16 -8.65 -8.08 -12.57
CA ALA A 16 -8.67 -9.03 -11.45
C ALA A 16 -9.01 -8.33 -10.12
N ASP A 17 -8.42 -7.17 -9.86
CA ASP A 17 -8.69 -6.32 -8.70
C ASP A 17 -10.15 -5.87 -8.69
N LEU A 18 -10.71 -5.51 -9.85
CA LEU A 18 -12.12 -5.15 -9.98
C LEU A 18 -13.06 -6.33 -9.73
N ARG A 19 -12.68 -7.54 -10.19
CA ARG A 19 -13.42 -8.76 -9.86
C ARG A 19 -13.35 -9.07 -8.38
N ARG A 20 -12.21 -8.80 -7.74
CA ARG A 20 -12.05 -8.93 -6.29
C ARG A 20 -12.91 -7.92 -5.53
N LEU A 21 -12.90 -6.64 -5.93
CA LEU A 21 -13.82 -5.63 -5.39
C LEU A 21 -15.27 -6.11 -5.49
N ARG A 22 -15.66 -6.65 -6.65
CA ARG A 22 -17.01 -7.20 -6.83
C ARG A 22 -17.30 -8.34 -5.87
N SER A 23 -16.35 -9.24 -5.65
CA SER A 23 -16.47 -10.32 -4.65
C SER A 23 -16.61 -9.79 -3.23
N ASP A 24 -15.77 -8.82 -2.85
CA ASP A 24 -15.78 -8.20 -1.51
C ASP A 24 -17.09 -7.44 -1.25
N CYS A 25 -17.73 -6.93 -2.31
CA CYS A 25 -19.04 -6.30 -2.26
C CYS A 25 -20.24 -7.28 -2.27
N GLY A 26 -19.98 -8.59 -2.16
CA GLY A 26 -21.04 -9.61 -2.15
C GLY A 26 -21.59 -9.95 -3.54
N GLU A 27 -20.77 -9.77 -4.58
CA GLU A 27 -21.09 -10.10 -5.97
C GLU A 27 -22.41 -9.51 -6.48
N PRO A 28 -22.61 -8.18 -6.42
CA PRO A 28 -23.85 -7.57 -6.87
C PRO A 28 -24.13 -7.92 -8.34
N ASN A 29 -25.40 -8.22 -8.61
CA ASN A 29 -25.86 -8.48 -9.97
C ASN A 29 -25.87 -7.17 -10.79
N TYR A 30 -25.77 -7.26 -12.11
CA TYR A 30 -25.72 -6.07 -12.96
C TYR A 30 -26.99 -5.21 -12.90
N SER A 31 -28.14 -5.80 -12.57
CA SER A 31 -29.39 -5.03 -12.41
C SER A 31 -29.34 -4.10 -11.21
N SER A 32 -28.82 -4.58 -10.08
CA SER A 32 -28.63 -3.80 -8.86
C SER A 32 -27.66 -2.65 -9.08
N LEU A 33 -26.52 -2.92 -9.73
CA LEU A 33 -25.56 -1.87 -10.08
C LEU A 33 -26.20 -0.79 -10.96
N ILE A 34 -26.88 -1.19 -12.05
CA ILE A 34 -27.53 -0.25 -12.97
C ILE A 34 -28.62 0.57 -12.28
N GLY A 35 -29.37 -0.04 -11.35
CA GLY A 35 -30.41 0.65 -10.59
C GLY A 35 -29.88 1.70 -9.60
N ILE A 36 -28.63 1.58 -9.17
CA ILE A 36 -27.97 2.52 -8.24
C ILE A 36 -27.33 3.70 -8.97
N VAL A 37 -26.82 3.50 -10.19
CA VAL A 37 -26.16 4.55 -10.99
C VAL A 37 -26.88 5.91 -10.96
N PRO A 38 -28.20 6.02 -11.24
CA PRO A 38 -28.88 7.32 -11.27
C PRO A 38 -28.98 8.00 -9.90
N LYS A 39 -28.72 7.28 -8.81
CA LYS A 39 -28.79 7.78 -7.43
C LYS A 39 -27.41 8.07 -6.83
N LEU A 40 -26.33 7.84 -7.58
CA LEU A 40 -24.98 7.97 -7.04
C LEU A 40 -24.66 9.38 -6.56
N ASP A 41 -25.19 10.41 -7.23
CA ASP A 41 -24.97 11.81 -6.82
C ASP A 41 -25.67 12.15 -5.49
N GLU A 42 -26.80 11.49 -5.20
CA GLU A 42 -27.50 11.61 -3.92
C GLU A 42 -26.71 10.97 -2.78
N PHE A 43 -26.04 9.84 -3.04
CA PHE A 43 -25.26 9.10 -2.03
C PHE A 43 -23.83 9.60 -1.87
N PHE A 44 -23.22 10.11 -2.94
CA PHE A 44 -21.82 10.50 -3.01
C PHE A 44 -21.70 11.88 -3.68
N PRO A 45 -22.12 12.96 -3.00
CA PRO A 45 -22.08 14.30 -3.58
C PRO A 45 -20.63 14.69 -3.86
N LEU A 46 -20.27 14.75 -5.13
CA LEU A 46 -18.93 15.14 -5.56
C LEU A 46 -18.72 16.63 -5.24
N LYS A 47 -17.79 16.94 -4.32
CA LYS A 47 -17.44 18.33 -3.99
C LYS A 47 -16.85 19.06 -5.20
N HIS A 48 -17.04 20.38 -5.22
CA HIS A 48 -16.77 21.32 -6.32
C HIS A 48 -15.57 20.96 -7.21
N GLY A 49 -15.82 20.82 -8.52
CA GLY A 49 -14.79 20.73 -9.56
C GLY A 49 -14.70 19.40 -10.32
N ARG A 50 -15.43 18.35 -9.92
CA ARG A 50 -15.53 17.10 -10.68
C ARG A 50 -16.72 17.15 -11.64
N THR A 51 -16.48 16.80 -12.89
CA THR A 51 -17.51 16.60 -13.93
C THR A 51 -18.54 15.58 -13.45
N SER A 52 -19.79 15.79 -13.85
CA SER A 52 -20.91 14.92 -13.50
C SER A 52 -20.61 13.45 -13.80
N LEU A 53 -21.02 12.56 -12.90
CA LEU A 53 -20.90 11.12 -13.13
C LEU A 53 -21.87 10.70 -14.25
N PRO A 54 -21.50 9.72 -15.10
CA PRO A 54 -22.43 9.11 -16.02
C PRO A 54 -23.71 8.63 -15.32
N GLU A 55 -24.86 9.13 -15.78
CA GLU A 55 -26.17 8.81 -15.20
C GLU A 55 -26.69 7.41 -15.60
N SER A 56 -26.04 6.76 -16.57
CA SER A 56 -26.45 5.43 -17.02
C SER A 56 -25.25 4.57 -17.42
N VAL A 57 -25.41 3.26 -17.23
CA VAL A 57 -24.46 2.24 -17.62
C VAL A 57 -25.19 1.07 -18.28
N SER A 58 -24.69 0.58 -19.41
CA SER A 58 -25.26 -0.60 -20.07
C SER A 58 -24.65 -1.91 -19.54
N ARG A 59 -25.42 -3.00 -19.55
CA ARG A 59 -24.92 -4.34 -19.22
C ARG A 59 -23.79 -4.80 -20.15
N SER A 60 -23.86 -4.43 -21.44
CA SER A 60 -22.82 -4.78 -22.41
C SER A 60 -21.49 -4.09 -22.07
N HIS A 61 -21.51 -2.82 -21.66
CA HIS A 61 -20.30 -2.13 -21.20
C HIS A 61 -19.75 -2.73 -19.91
N LEU A 62 -20.60 -3.07 -18.93
CA LEU A 62 -20.16 -3.76 -17.71
C LEU A 62 -19.47 -5.10 -18.04
N SER A 63 -20.08 -5.89 -18.91
CA SER A 63 -19.52 -7.17 -19.34
C SER A 63 -18.18 -7.00 -20.05
N GLN A 64 -18.08 -6.08 -21.02
CA GLN A 64 -16.83 -5.80 -21.72
C GLN A 64 -15.72 -5.31 -20.77
N PHE A 65 -16.09 -4.49 -19.80
CA PHE A 65 -15.20 -3.96 -18.79
C PHE A 65 -14.64 -5.06 -17.87
N PHE A 66 -15.49 -5.89 -17.26
CA PHE A 66 -15.05 -6.97 -16.37
C PHE A 66 -14.28 -8.09 -17.09
N ASN A 67 -14.52 -8.26 -18.39
CA ASN A 67 -13.77 -9.20 -19.22
C ASN A 67 -12.45 -8.62 -19.75
N GLY A 68 -12.12 -7.37 -19.41
CA GLY A 68 -10.89 -6.70 -19.87
C GLY A 68 -10.88 -6.38 -21.36
N ALA A 69 -12.03 -6.44 -22.04
CA ALA A 69 -12.17 -6.14 -23.46
C ALA A 69 -12.14 -4.63 -23.75
N ARG A 70 -12.33 -3.80 -22.72
CA ARG A 70 -12.32 -2.33 -22.83
C ARG A 70 -11.79 -1.69 -21.55
N GLN A 71 -10.85 -0.76 -21.69
CA GLN A 71 -10.42 0.07 -20.57
C GLN A 71 -11.49 1.13 -20.21
N PRO A 72 -11.72 1.38 -18.91
CA PRO A 72 -12.68 2.39 -18.47
C PRO A 72 -12.10 3.80 -18.60
N SER A 73 -12.97 4.81 -18.72
CA SER A 73 -12.60 6.18 -18.35
C SER A 73 -12.55 6.30 -16.82
N ALA A 74 -11.91 7.36 -16.30
CA ALA A 74 -11.87 7.62 -14.87
C ALA A 74 -13.28 7.85 -14.28
N GLU A 75 -14.16 8.49 -15.04
CA GLU A 75 -15.57 8.74 -14.70
C GLU A 75 -16.36 7.42 -14.65
N TYR A 76 -16.15 6.54 -15.63
CA TYR A 76 -16.79 5.23 -15.65
C TYR A 76 -16.33 4.35 -14.49
N LEU A 77 -15.03 4.36 -14.19
CA LEU A 77 -14.49 3.65 -13.03
C LEU A 77 -15.11 4.15 -11.72
N ALA A 78 -15.30 5.47 -11.58
CA ALA A 78 -15.95 6.05 -10.42
C ALA A 78 -17.37 5.52 -10.24
N VAL A 79 -18.17 5.51 -11.31
CA VAL A 79 -19.53 4.94 -11.29
C VAL A 79 -19.52 3.48 -10.85
N ILE A 80 -18.60 2.67 -11.38
CA ILE A 80 -18.53 1.25 -11.00
C ILE A 80 -18.19 1.08 -9.53
N VAL A 81 -17.12 1.72 -9.05
CA VAL A 81 -16.64 1.57 -7.67
C VAL A 81 -17.72 2.03 -6.68
N LEU A 82 -18.31 3.20 -6.90
CA LEU A 82 -19.34 3.76 -6.01
C LEU A 82 -20.62 2.90 -6.01
N SER A 83 -21.03 2.38 -7.19
CA SER A 83 -22.18 1.47 -7.27
C SER A 83 -21.95 0.17 -6.49
N HIS A 84 -20.73 -0.37 -6.51
CA HIS A 84 -20.39 -1.57 -5.75
C HIS A 84 -20.36 -1.32 -4.26
N LEU A 85 -19.76 -0.21 -3.82
CA LEU A 85 -19.74 0.20 -2.42
C LEU A 85 -21.17 0.38 -1.87
N ARG A 86 -22.05 1.01 -2.65
CA ARG A 86 -23.46 1.17 -2.25
C ARG A 86 -24.21 -0.15 -2.19
N CYS A 87 -24.06 -1.01 -3.21
CA CYS A 87 -24.60 -2.38 -3.18
C CYS A 87 -24.15 -3.14 -1.92
N ALA A 88 -22.87 -3.02 -1.57
CA ALA A 88 -22.28 -3.69 -0.42
C ALA A 88 -22.84 -3.17 0.90
N ALA A 89 -23.13 -1.87 1.00
CA ALA A 89 -23.79 -1.29 2.15
C ALA A 89 -25.25 -1.79 2.26
N GLU A 90 -25.99 -1.80 1.15
CA GLU A 90 -27.39 -2.22 1.11
C GLU A 90 -27.59 -3.71 1.41
N ASN A 91 -26.65 -4.57 0.99
CA ASN A 91 -26.71 -6.00 1.26
C ASN A 91 -25.99 -6.42 2.57
N GLY A 92 -25.40 -5.47 3.30
CA GLY A 92 -24.69 -5.72 4.56
C GLY A 92 -23.33 -6.42 4.42
N SER A 93 -22.77 -6.50 3.21
CA SER A 93 -21.43 -7.08 2.97
C SER A 93 -20.32 -6.21 3.57
N ILE A 94 -20.55 -4.91 3.68
CA ILE A 94 -19.69 -4.00 4.46
C ILE A 94 -20.42 -3.53 5.71
N ARG A 95 -19.72 -3.52 6.83
CA ARG A 95 -20.27 -3.13 8.15
C ARG A 95 -20.46 -1.63 8.31
N ILE A 96 -19.77 -0.84 7.49
CA ILE A 96 -19.73 0.62 7.58
C ILE A 96 -20.23 1.16 6.24
N ASP A 97 -21.29 1.98 6.25
CA ASP A 97 -21.81 2.62 5.05
C ASP A 97 -20.88 3.78 4.67
N PRO A 98 -20.17 3.67 3.54
CA PRO A 98 -19.19 4.66 3.13
C PRO A 98 -19.82 6.00 2.73
N ALA A 99 -21.14 6.08 2.52
CA ALA A 99 -21.85 7.32 2.22
C ALA A 99 -22.14 8.17 3.48
N THR A 100 -22.25 7.54 4.66
CA THR A 100 -22.69 8.22 5.90
C THR A 100 -21.59 8.50 6.91
N ASP A 101 -20.40 7.91 6.76
CA ASP A 101 -19.29 8.11 7.69
C ASP A 101 -18.35 9.24 7.25
N ALA A 102 -18.07 10.20 8.14
CA ALA A 102 -17.23 11.36 7.86
C ALA A 102 -15.72 11.02 7.88
N PRO A 103 -14.84 11.76 7.21
CA PRO A 103 -14.89 12.33 5.86
C PRO A 103 -13.91 11.61 4.89
N LEU A 104 -13.40 10.42 5.24
CA LEU A 104 -12.29 9.75 4.52
C LEU A 104 -12.66 8.41 3.85
N GLY A 105 -13.94 8.03 3.83
CA GLY A 105 -14.37 6.71 3.36
C GLY A 105 -14.24 6.52 1.85
N TRP A 106 -15.17 7.11 1.09
CA TRP A 106 -15.31 6.80 -0.35
C TRP A 106 -14.40 7.62 -1.28
N GLU A 107 -14.08 8.87 -0.94
CA GLU A 107 -13.23 9.74 -1.76
C GLU A 107 -11.80 9.18 -1.87
N ALA A 108 -11.25 8.69 -0.76
CA ALA A 108 -9.92 8.07 -0.70
C ALA A 108 -9.90 6.73 -1.45
N ILE A 109 -10.96 5.91 -1.31
CA ILE A 109 -11.11 4.67 -2.09
C ILE A 109 -11.13 5.00 -3.60
N LEU A 110 -11.91 6.01 -4.00
CA LEU A 110 -12.01 6.41 -5.39
C LEU A 110 -10.68 6.94 -5.93
N GLU A 111 -9.96 7.77 -5.17
CA GLU A 111 -8.65 8.28 -5.55
C GLU A 111 -7.63 7.15 -5.73
N ALA A 112 -7.61 6.16 -4.84
CA ALA A 112 -6.76 4.98 -4.96
C ALA A 112 -7.06 4.18 -6.24
N TRP A 113 -8.34 4.00 -6.58
CA TRP A 113 -8.76 3.33 -7.82
C TRP A 113 -8.36 4.12 -9.07
N GLN A 114 -8.53 5.44 -9.06
CA GLN A 114 -8.12 6.30 -10.17
C GLN A 114 -6.60 6.35 -10.34
N LYS A 115 -5.84 6.30 -9.24
CA LYS A 115 -4.38 6.16 -9.26
C LYS A 115 -3.97 4.83 -9.91
N ARG A 116 -4.59 3.71 -9.51
CA ARG A 116 -4.34 2.39 -10.13
C ARG A 116 -4.65 2.38 -11.63
N LEU A 117 -5.74 3.02 -12.06
CA LEU A 117 -6.06 3.14 -13.48
C LEU A 117 -4.96 3.91 -14.25
N ARG A 118 -4.41 4.98 -13.67
CA ARG A 118 -3.30 5.74 -14.27
C ARG A 118 -2.03 4.90 -14.37
N GLU A 119 -1.69 4.17 -13.31
CA GLU A 119 -0.53 3.28 -13.29
C GLU A 119 -0.65 2.16 -14.33
N ALA A 120 -1.83 1.53 -14.45
CA ALA A 120 -2.09 0.50 -15.45
C ALA A 120 -1.93 1.04 -16.88
N ARG A 121 -2.37 2.27 -17.15
CA ARG A 121 -2.20 2.92 -18.47
C ARG A 121 -0.73 3.21 -18.79
N GLN A 122 0.02 3.76 -17.83
CA GLN A 122 1.44 4.03 -18.02
C GLN A 122 2.24 2.75 -18.30
N GLN A 123 1.84 1.62 -17.70
CA GLN A 123 2.48 0.33 -17.96
C GLN A 123 2.16 -0.22 -19.36
N ASP A 124 0.91 -0.08 -19.83
CA ASP A 124 0.54 -0.48 -21.19
C ASP A 124 1.28 0.37 -22.25
N ASP A 125 1.39 1.69 -22.03
CA ASP A 125 2.12 2.60 -22.93
C ASP A 125 3.63 2.26 -23.03
N VAL A 126 4.28 1.93 -21.90
CA VAL A 126 5.69 1.50 -21.87
C VAL A 126 5.90 0.17 -22.59
N ARG A 127 4.91 -0.73 -22.51
CA ARG A 127 4.97 -2.05 -23.15
C ARG A 127 4.83 -1.95 -24.67
N ASP A 128 3.96 -1.07 -25.16
CA ASP A 128 3.80 -0.82 -26.59
C ASP A 128 4.99 -0.04 -27.19
N ALA A 129 5.68 0.76 -26.38
CA ALA A 129 6.88 1.50 -26.78
C ALA A 129 8.17 0.66 -26.82
N SER A 130 8.16 -0.60 -26.33
CA SER A 130 9.31 -1.50 -26.40
C SER A 130 9.30 -2.28 -27.72
N PRO A 131 10.20 -2.00 -28.69
CA PRO A 131 10.24 -2.75 -29.93
C PRO A 131 10.70 -4.19 -29.63
N ALA A 132 9.95 -5.17 -30.13
CA ALA A 132 10.31 -6.58 -30.03
C ALA A 132 11.73 -6.83 -30.60
N PRO A 133 12.52 -7.74 -30.01
CA PRO A 133 13.86 -8.02 -30.52
C PRO A 133 13.77 -8.63 -31.92
N ASN A 134 14.37 -7.94 -32.91
CA ASN A 134 14.52 -8.42 -34.27
C ASN A 134 15.23 -9.79 -34.28
N PRO A 135 14.63 -10.86 -34.86
CA PRO A 135 15.24 -12.19 -34.89
C PRO A 135 16.29 -12.38 -36.00
N SER A 136 16.91 -11.29 -36.49
CA SER A 136 17.81 -11.34 -37.64
C SER A 136 19.09 -10.55 -37.38
N ALA A 137 20.04 -11.14 -36.65
CA ALA A 137 21.46 -10.78 -36.78
C ALA A 137 22.33 -12.02 -36.48
N PRO A 138 23.31 -12.34 -37.34
CA PRO A 138 24.13 -13.52 -37.19
C PRO A 138 25.12 -13.36 -36.04
N ALA A 139 25.39 -14.48 -35.37
CA ALA A 139 26.39 -14.61 -34.32
C ALA A 139 27.78 -14.27 -34.87
N ASP A 140 28.44 -13.28 -34.26
CA ASP A 140 29.89 -13.17 -34.39
C ASP A 140 30.56 -12.70 -33.10
N ARG A 141 31.78 -13.19 -32.96
CA ARG A 141 32.53 -13.39 -31.72
C ARG A 141 33.16 -12.11 -31.18
N SER A 142 33.44 -12.15 -29.87
CA SER A 142 34.70 -11.75 -29.22
C SER A 142 34.55 -10.68 -28.13
N SER A 143 35.06 -11.06 -26.95
CA SER A 143 35.60 -10.29 -25.82
C SER A 143 35.17 -8.83 -25.60
N VAL A 144 34.81 -8.50 -24.35
CA VAL A 144 35.46 -7.50 -23.47
C VAL A 144 34.56 -7.15 -22.27
N LEU A 145 35.10 -7.40 -21.06
CA LEU A 145 34.80 -6.81 -19.73
C LEU A 145 33.46 -7.09 -19.00
N PRO A 146 33.48 -7.17 -17.65
CA PRO A 146 32.27 -7.18 -16.84
C PRO A 146 31.68 -5.76 -16.84
N SER A 147 30.68 -5.51 -17.68
CA SER A 147 29.87 -4.31 -17.55
C SER A 147 29.09 -4.37 -16.24
N VAL A 148 29.57 -3.61 -15.27
CA VAL A 148 28.74 -3.05 -14.20
C VAL A 148 27.57 -2.37 -14.90
N SER A 149 26.40 -3.01 -14.87
CA SER A 149 25.16 -2.38 -15.33
C SER A 149 24.90 -1.19 -14.42
N LEU A 150 25.24 0.00 -14.93
CA LEU A 150 24.77 1.27 -14.40
C LEU A 150 23.25 1.20 -14.39
N ILE A 151 22.72 1.03 -13.18
CA ILE A 151 21.30 1.02 -12.86
C ILE A 151 20.74 2.35 -13.35
N ASP A 152 19.77 2.27 -14.26
CA ASP A 152 19.02 3.42 -14.77
C ASP A 152 18.23 4.06 -13.61
N PRO A 153 18.55 5.31 -13.18
CA PRO A 153 17.91 5.95 -12.04
C PRO A 153 16.61 6.63 -12.50
N GLY A 154 15.60 5.85 -12.86
CA GLY A 154 14.37 6.43 -13.44
C GLY A 154 13.06 5.82 -12.96
N THR A 155 13.05 4.55 -12.55
CA THR A 155 11.82 3.90 -12.08
C THR A 155 11.92 3.62 -10.58
N PRO A 156 10.96 4.10 -9.75
CA PRO A 156 10.92 3.76 -8.35
C PRO A 156 10.71 2.25 -8.23
N ARG A 157 11.78 1.54 -7.89
CA ARG A 157 11.77 0.10 -7.71
C ARG A 157 10.85 -0.22 -6.54
N ARG A 158 9.83 -1.05 -6.76
CA ARG A 158 8.97 -1.53 -5.69
C ARG A 158 9.78 -2.45 -4.79
N ALA A 159 9.60 -2.32 -3.48
CA ALA A 159 10.22 -3.24 -2.53
C ALA A 159 9.58 -4.62 -2.68
N ASP A 160 10.28 -5.66 -2.23
CA ASP A 160 9.69 -7.00 -2.16
C ASP A 160 8.63 -7.00 -1.04
N PRO A 161 7.35 -7.33 -1.32
CA PRO A 161 6.35 -7.65 -0.33
C PRO A 161 6.86 -8.37 0.90
N VAL A 162 6.56 -7.78 2.06
CA VAL A 162 6.95 -8.29 3.36
C VAL A 162 5.74 -8.88 4.06
N HIS A 163 5.83 -10.17 4.40
CA HIS A 163 4.88 -10.83 5.30
C HIS A 163 5.45 -10.87 6.70
N LEU A 164 4.83 -10.09 7.57
CA LEU A 164 5.15 -10.08 8.98
C LEU A 164 4.67 -11.38 9.64
N ALA A 165 5.50 -11.93 10.51
CA ALA A 165 5.13 -13.02 11.38
C ALA A 165 4.08 -12.54 12.40
N PRO A 166 3.25 -13.46 12.95
CA PRO A 166 2.17 -13.09 13.85
C PRO A 166 2.60 -12.18 15.02
N GLY A 167 3.73 -12.48 15.67
CA GLY A 167 4.24 -11.66 16.78
C GLY A 167 4.67 -10.24 16.38
N GLU A 168 5.09 -10.02 15.13
CA GLU A 168 5.44 -8.70 14.61
C GLU A 168 4.20 -7.88 14.28
N VAL A 169 3.17 -8.55 13.76
CA VAL A 169 1.85 -7.96 13.52
C VAL A 169 1.23 -7.54 14.84
N ASP A 170 1.24 -8.42 15.85
CA ASP A 170 0.74 -8.12 17.19
C ASP A 170 1.49 -6.93 17.80
N ALA A 171 2.82 -6.87 17.64
CA ALA A 171 3.62 -5.75 18.12
C ALA A 171 3.24 -4.41 17.46
N LEU A 172 2.97 -4.40 16.15
CA LEU A 172 2.51 -3.20 15.45
C LEU A 172 1.10 -2.79 15.90
N ILE A 173 0.16 -3.74 15.91
CA ILE A 173 -1.24 -3.45 16.24
C ILE A 173 -1.40 -2.99 17.69
N ALA A 174 -0.54 -3.46 18.60
CA ALA A 174 -0.52 -3.04 20.00
C ALA A 174 -0.29 -1.53 20.21
N HIS A 175 0.14 -0.80 19.18
CA HIS A 175 0.34 0.65 19.21
C HIS A 175 -0.75 1.45 18.47
N GLY A 176 -1.73 0.78 17.85
CA GLY A 176 -2.92 1.40 17.27
C GLY A 176 -3.29 0.91 15.87
N ALA A 177 -4.41 1.42 15.36
CA ALA A 177 -4.98 1.03 14.06
C ALA A 177 -4.06 1.28 12.86
N TYR A 178 -3.14 2.24 12.98
CA TYR A 178 -2.13 2.51 11.95
C TYR A 178 -1.17 1.33 11.74
N GLY A 179 -0.96 0.48 12.76
CA GLY A 179 -0.19 -0.74 12.62
C GLY A 179 -0.79 -1.73 11.61
N ASN A 180 -2.13 -1.79 11.50
CA ASN A 180 -2.80 -2.60 10.47
C ASN A 180 -2.52 -2.06 9.07
N VAL A 181 -2.60 -0.73 8.91
CA VAL A 181 -2.31 -0.06 7.63
C VAL A 181 -0.88 -0.34 7.19
N LEU A 182 0.09 -0.22 8.11
CA LEU A 182 1.49 -0.54 7.82
C LEU A 182 1.67 -2.01 7.43
N HIS A 183 1.02 -2.92 8.13
CA HIS A 183 1.07 -4.35 7.81
C HIS A 183 0.54 -4.63 6.40
N GLU A 184 -0.63 -4.09 6.06
CA GLU A 184 -1.24 -4.26 4.74
C GLU A 184 -0.38 -3.64 3.63
N HIS A 185 0.12 -2.42 3.83
CA HIS A 185 0.96 -1.74 2.85
C HIS A 185 2.32 -2.42 2.67
N ALA A 186 2.93 -2.91 3.76
CA ALA A 186 4.17 -3.68 3.67
C ALA A 186 3.98 -4.99 2.90
N ALA A 187 2.84 -5.66 3.09
CA ALA A 187 2.46 -6.84 2.32
C ALA A 187 2.21 -6.53 0.82
N LEU A 188 1.98 -5.27 0.47
CA LEU A 188 1.86 -4.79 -0.91
C LEU A 188 3.19 -4.27 -1.50
N GLY A 189 4.30 -4.37 -0.77
CA GLY A 189 5.60 -3.89 -1.26
C GLY A 189 5.76 -2.37 -1.24
N ASP A 190 4.94 -1.67 -0.46
CA ASP A 190 5.11 -0.24 -0.27
C ASP A 190 6.42 0.00 0.49
N ARG A 191 7.40 0.58 -0.20
CA ARG A 191 8.74 0.82 0.35
C ARG A 191 8.72 1.75 1.56
N GLU A 192 7.78 2.70 1.61
CA GLU A 192 7.63 3.62 2.73
C GLU A 192 7.08 2.85 3.94
N ALA A 193 6.04 2.03 3.74
CA ALA A 193 5.49 1.21 4.81
C ALA A 193 6.51 0.19 5.33
N ILE A 194 7.30 -0.45 4.45
CA ILE A 194 8.35 -1.40 4.84
C ILE A 194 9.44 -0.69 5.65
N TYR A 195 9.83 0.53 5.25
CA TYR A 195 10.74 1.36 6.03
C TYR A 195 10.17 1.68 7.41
N GLN A 196 8.92 2.14 7.49
CA GLN A 196 8.27 2.50 8.76
C GLN A 196 8.11 1.28 9.68
N VAL A 197 7.78 0.11 9.15
CA VAL A 197 7.78 -1.16 9.89
C VAL A 197 9.17 -1.50 10.41
N GLY A 198 10.21 -1.36 9.58
CA GLY A 198 11.60 -1.55 9.99
C GLY A 198 11.99 -0.63 11.16
N VAL A 199 11.62 0.65 11.09
CA VAL A 199 11.87 1.62 12.17
C VAL A 199 11.17 1.22 13.47
N VAL A 200 9.89 0.84 13.41
CA VAL A 200 9.13 0.47 14.61
C VAL A 200 9.66 -0.82 15.23
N LEU A 201 9.91 -1.85 14.41
CA LEU A 201 10.44 -3.13 14.90
C LEU A 201 11.87 -3.01 15.45
N ALA A 202 12.66 -2.02 14.98
CA ALA A 202 13.97 -1.74 15.57
C ALA A 202 13.88 -1.26 17.04
N LEU A 203 12.77 -0.65 17.43
CA LEU A 203 12.52 -0.25 18.82
C LEU A 203 12.22 -1.46 19.72
N HIS A 204 11.83 -2.60 19.15
CA HIS A 204 11.56 -3.83 19.87
C HIS A 204 12.79 -4.74 19.87
N ARG A 205 13.33 -5.03 21.06
CA ARG A 205 14.56 -5.84 21.23
C ARG A 205 14.49 -7.18 20.48
N ASP A 206 13.35 -7.84 20.54
CA ASP A 206 13.14 -9.19 19.98
C ASP A 206 13.08 -9.19 18.43
N TYR A 207 12.81 -8.04 17.82
CA TYR A 207 12.61 -7.92 16.37
C TYR A 207 13.73 -7.17 15.65
N ARG A 208 14.79 -6.72 16.35
CA ARG A 208 15.88 -5.92 15.76
C ARG A 208 16.57 -6.59 14.57
N VAL A 209 16.81 -7.90 14.65
CA VAL A 209 17.44 -8.64 13.54
C VAL A 209 16.58 -8.62 12.28
N ARG A 210 15.26 -8.71 12.44
CA ARG A 210 14.32 -8.69 11.32
C ARG A 210 14.05 -7.28 10.81
N ALA A 211 14.08 -6.29 11.70
CA ALA A 211 14.06 -4.88 11.32
C ALA A 211 15.19 -4.54 10.33
N VAL A 212 16.39 -5.11 10.49
CA VAL A 212 17.49 -4.94 9.53
C VAL A 212 17.10 -5.45 8.14
N ALA A 213 16.47 -6.63 8.05
CA ALA A 213 16.03 -7.19 6.78
C ALA A 213 15.00 -6.30 6.08
N TYR A 214 14.07 -5.69 6.82
CA TYR A 214 13.08 -4.77 6.25
C TYR A 214 13.70 -3.46 5.80
N LEU A 215 14.65 -2.91 6.58
CA LEU A 215 15.39 -1.72 6.18
C LEU A 215 16.23 -1.96 4.92
N LEU A 216 16.91 -3.11 4.82
CA LEU A 216 17.65 -3.51 3.62
C LEU A 216 16.73 -3.63 2.39
N ASN A 217 15.54 -4.19 2.56
CA ASN A 217 14.54 -4.29 1.49
C ASN A 217 14.07 -2.90 1.04
N ALA A 218 13.75 -2.01 1.98
CA ALA A 218 13.41 -0.62 1.65
C ALA A 218 14.57 0.12 0.95
N THR A 219 15.82 -0.09 1.38
CA THR A 219 17.01 0.45 0.71
C THR A 219 17.16 -0.09 -0.72
N ALA A 220 16.98 -1.40 -0.92
CA ALA A 220 17.03 -2.02 -2.25
C ALA A 220 15.95 -1.47 -3.19
N ALA A 221 14.81 -1.05 -2.63
CA ALA A 221 13.71 -0.36 -3.32
C ALA A 221 13.95 1.15 -3.55
N GLY A 222 15.14 1.65 -3.21
CA GLY A 222 15.50 3.06 -3.36
C GLY A 222 14.78 3.99 -2.38
N HIS A 223 14.47 3.53 -1.18
CA HIS A 223 13.96 4.40 -0.12
C HIS A 223 15.07 5.36 0.36
N PRO A 224 14.85 6.70 0.31
CA PRO A 224 15.91 7.68 0.45
C PRO A 224 16.56 7.72 1.83
N THR A 225 15.83 7.35 2.89
CA THR A 225 16.31 7.43 4.27
C THR A 225 16.59 6.07 4.90
N ALA A 226 16.28 4.96 4.22
CA ALA A 226 16.40 3.62 4.80
C ALA A 226 17.87 3.22 5.00
N SER A 227 18.76 3.61 4.07
CA SER A 227 20.19 3.32 4.14
C SER A 227 20.87 3.87 5.39
N GLY A 228 20.38 5.00 5.93
CA GLY A 228 20.95 5.61 7.14
C GLY A 228 20.64 4.88 8.44
N LEU A 229 19.78 3.85 8.41
CA LEU A 229 19.41 3.02 9.55
C LEU A 229 19.95 1.58 9.44
N VAL A 230 20.48 1.20 8.28
CA VAL A 230 21.08 -0.12 8.08
C VAL A 230 22.44 -0.12 8.80
N PRO A 231 22.66 -1.02 9.77
CA PRO A 231 23.92 -1.09 10.49
C PRO A 231 25.03 -1.70 9.62
N ASP A 232 26.27 -1.40 9.96
CA ASP A 232 27.43 -2.06 9.37
C ASP A 232 27.43 -3.57 9.68
N SER A 233 28.13 -4.34 8.85
CA SER A 233 28.20 -5.80 8.98
C SER A 233 28.69 -6.21 10.38
N GLY A 234 27.85 -6.93 11.12
CA GLY A 234 28.15 -7.40 12.48
C GLY A 234 27.70 -6.46 13.60
N GLN A 235 27.13 -5.29 13.29
CA GLN A 235 26.52 -4.38 14.26
C GLN A 235 24.99 -4.54 14.30
N GLY A 236 24.41 -4.30 15.48
CA GLY A 236 22.96 -4.18 15.62
C GLY A 236 22.48 -2.78 15.23
N ILE A 237 21.17 -2.62 14.99
CA ILE A 237 20.58 -1.30 14.77
C ILE A 237 20.81 -0.42 16.00
N ASP A 238 21.33 0.78 15.77
CA ASP A 238 21.43 1.81 16.79
C ASP A 238 20.02 2.29 17.21
N LEU A 239 19.66 2.01 18.47
CA LEU A 239 18.37 2.38 19.04
C LEU A 239 18.15 3.89 19.05
N CYS A 240 19.20 4.68 19.30
CA CYS A 240 19.11 6.14 19.32
C CYS A 240 18.73 6.67 17.94
N HIS A 241 19.31 6.11 16.87
CA HIS A 241 18.94 6.45 15.50
C HIS A 241 17.52 5.99 15.15
N ALA A 242 17.11 4.78 15.55
CA ALA A 242 15.73 4.32 15.33
C ALA A 242 14.71 5.22 16.05
N LEU A 243 14.99 5.62 17.29
CA LEU A 243 14.16 6.56 18.06
C LEU A 243 14.07 7.94 17.41
N ALA A 244 15.21 8.49 16.97
CA ALA A 244 15.23 9.77 16.25
C ALA A 244 14.36 9.72 14.98
N ARG A 245 14.41 8.60 14.25
CA ARG A 245 13.63 8.41 13.02
C ARG A 245 12.14 8.23 13.30
N ALA A 246 11.77 7.52 14.35
CA ALA A 246 10.38 7.43 14.80
C ALA A 246 9.82 8.80 15.22
N LYS A 247 10.63 9.66 15.87
CA LYS A 247 10.25 11.05 16.19
C LYS A 247 10.03 11.88 14.92
N THR A 248 10.94 11.82 13.95
CA THR A 248 10.75 12.51 12.66
C THR A 248 9.49 12.05 11.93
N LEU A 249 9.16 10.75 11.95
CA LEU A 249 7.93 10.23 11.37
C LEU A 249 6.67 10.75 12.08
N ALA A 250 6.72 10.91 13.41
CA ALA A 250 5.66 11.56 14.15
C ALA A 250 5.49 13.03 13.71
N ASP A 251 6.57 13.80 13.63
CA ASP A 251 6.53 15.21 13.21
C ASP A 251 6.00 15.37 11.77
N MET A 252 6.39 14.47 10.86
CA MET A 252 5.86 14.42 9.49
C MET A 252 4.35 14.11 9.46
N ALA A 253 3.89 13.19 10.30
CA ALA A 253 2.46 12.87 10.41
C ALA A 253 1.67 14.05 10.98
N GLU A 254 2.22 14.78 11.96
CA GLU A 254 1.61 15.99 12.53
C GLU A 254 1.46 17.10 11.48
N THR A 255 2.54 17.41 10.75
CA THR A 255 2.52 18.42 9.68
C THR A 255 1.58 18.07 8.53
N SER A 256 1.35 16.78 8.28
CA SER A 256 0.46 16.29 7.23
C SER A 256 -0.99 16.09 7.69
N GLY A 257 -1.30 16.31 8.98
CA GLY A 257 -2.63 16.10 9.56
C GLY A 257 -3.03 14.62 9.71
N HIS A 258 -2.08 13.70 9.70
CA HIS A 258 -2.33 12.25 9.85
C HIS A 258 -2.32 11.85 11.34
N GLU A 259 -3.42 12.13 12.03
CA GLU A 259 -3.55 11.96 13.49
C GLU A 259 -3.31 10.51 13.97
N THR A 260 -3.77 9.52 13.21
CA THR A 260 -3.59 8.09 13.54
C THR A 260 -2.13 7.66 13.47
N ALA A 261 -1.39 8.11 12.45
CA ALA A 261 0.04 7.86 12.29
C ALA A 261 0.86 8.58 13.36
N LEU A 262 0.52 9.85 13.65
CA LEU A 262 1.13 10.64 14.70
C LEU A 262 1.04 9.93 16.06
N ARG A 263 -0.18 9.53 16.45
CA ARG A 263 -0.42 8.84 17.72
C ARG A 263 0.35 7.53 17.80
N PHE A 264 0.37 6.77 16.71
CA PHE A 264 1.09 5.52 16.61
C PHE A 264 2.60 5.69 16.84
N PHE A 265 3.27 6.60 16.13
CA PHE A 265 4.71 6.81 16.27
C PHE A 265 5.09 7.37 17.65
N ARG A 266 4.27 8.28 18.21
CA ARG A 266 4.47 8.79 19.58
C ARG A 266 4.37 7.66 20.63
N LEU A 267 3.43 6.73 20.47
CA LEU A 267 3.29 5.57 21.37
C LEU A 267 4.47 4.61 21.26
N CYS A 268 4.99 4.40 20.05
CA CYS A 268 6.19 3.57 19.83
C CYS A 268 7.41 4.15 20.55
N VAL A 269 7.65 5.46 20.42
CA VAL A 269 8.74 6.17 21.11
C VAL A 269 8.56 6.09 22.63
N LEU A 270 7.37 6.39 23.14
CA LEU A 270 7.09 6.36 24.58
C LEU A 270 7.34 4.98 25.19
N ARG A 271 6.94 3.91 24.51
CA ARG A 271 7.14 2.54 25.00
C ARG A 271 8.61 2.11 24.97
N ALA A 272 9.36 2.54 23.96
CA ALA A 272 10.79 2.30 23.89
C ALA A 272 11.53 2.99 25.05
N ASP A 273 11.17 4.24 25.36
CA ASP A 273 11.73 4.98 26.51
C ASP A 273 11.39 4.31 27.86
N LEU A 274 10.21 3.68 27.98
CA LEU A 274 9.80 2.95 29.18
C LEU A 274 10.49 1.59 29.32
N GLY A 275 10.75 0.90 28.20
CA GLY A 275 11.43 -0.40 28.17
C GLY A 275 12.93 -0.33 28.41
N ASP A 276 13.55 0.84 28.19
CA ASP A 276 14.99 1.06 28.36
C ASP A 276 15.38 1.64 29.73
N ARG A 277 14.39 1.93 30.61
CA ARG A 277 14.71 2.30 32.00
C ARG A 277 15.23 1.07 32.74
N PRO A 278 16.50 1.08 33.23
CA PRO A 278 16.95 0.03 34.12
C PRO A 278 16.05 0.06 35.34
N VAL A 279 15.41 -1.08 35.63
CA VAL A 279 14.77 -1.29 36.93
C VAL A 279 15.88 -1.21 37.95
N ALA A 280 16.03 -0.05 38.59
CA ALA A 280 16.90 0.09 39.74
C ALA A 280 16.33 -0.86 40.80
N VAL A 281 17.00 -2.00 40.97
CA VAL A 281 16.79 -2.87 42.12
C VAL A 281 17.40 -2.13 43.31
N GLU A 282 16.66 -1.18 43.86
CA GLU A 282 16.90 -0.69 45.21
C GLU A 282 16.47 -1.81 46.17
N GLY A 283 17.46 -2.45 46.79
CA GLY A 283 17.23 -3.33 47.92
C GLY A 283 18.08 -4.59 47.89
N ASP A 284 19.32 -4.48 48.35
CA ASP A 284 19.80 -5.38 49.41
C ASP A 284 20.94 -4.69 50.17
N GLU A 285 20.60 -4.10 51.31
CA GLU A 285 21.57 -3.70 52.33
C GLU A 285 22.20 -4.97 52.92
N PRO A 286 23.54 -5.07 53.02
CA PRO A 286 24.17 -6.17 53.74
C PRO A 286 24.05 -5.93 55.25
N HIS A 287 23.51 -6.93 55.95
CA HIS A 287 23.62 -7.10 57.40
C HIS A 287 25.06 -7.37 57.84
#